data_AF-O75478-F1
#
_entry.id   AF-O75478-F1
#
_cell.length_a   1.000
_cell.length_b   1.000
_cell.length_c   1.000
_cell.angle_alpha   90.00
_cell.angle_beta   90.00
_cell.angle_gamma   90.00
#
_symmetry.space_group_name_H-M   'P 1'
#
loop_
_entity.id
_entity.type
_entity.pdbx_description
1 polymer ?
#
loop_
_entity_poly.entity_id
_entity_poly.type
_entity_poly.pdbx_seq_one_letter_code
_entity_poly.pdbx_strand_id
1 'polypeptide(L)'
;MDRLGPFSNDPSDKPPCRGCSSYLMEPYIKCAECGPPPFFLCLQCFTRGFEYKKHQSDHTYEIMTSDFPVLDPSWTAQEEMALLEAVMDCGFGNWQDVANQMCTKTKEECEKHYMKHFINNPLFASTLLNLKQAEEAKTADTAIPFHSTDDPPRPTFDSLLSRDMAGYMPARADFIEEFDNYAEWDLRDIDFVEDDSDILHALKMAVVDIYHSRLKERQRRKKIIRDHGLINLRKFQLMERRYPKEVQDLYETMRRFARIVGPVEHDKFIESHALEFELRREIKRLQEYRTAGITNFCSARTYDHLKKTREEERLKRTMLSEVLQYIQDSSACQQWLRRQADIDSGLSPSIPMASNSGRRSAPPLNLTGLPGTEKLNEKEKELCQMVRLVPGAYLEYKSALLNECNKQGGLRLAQARALIKIDVNKTRKIYDFLIREGYITKG
;
A
#
# COMPACT_ATOMS: atom_id res chain seq x y z
N MET A 1 28.94 21.51 -54.94
CA MET A 1 30.17 21.96 -54.26
C MET A 1 29.76 22.32 -52.86
N ASP A 2 29.64 21.33 -51.98
CA ASP A 2 29.44 21.55 -50.54
C ASP A 2 30.40 20.59 -49.85
N ARG A 3 31.50 21.14 -49.31
CA ARG A 3 32.46 20.39 -48.53
C ARG A 3 31.80 20.10 -47.18
N LEU A 4 31.32 18.87 -46.99
CA LEU A 4 31.00 18.34 -45.67
C LEU A 4 32.33 18.23 -44.89
N GLY A 5 32.54 19.14 -43.94
CA GLY A 5 33.65 19.06 -43.00
C GLY A 5 33.47 17.90 -42.01
N PRO A 6 34.54 17.45 -41.33
CA PRO A 6 34.50 16.27 -40.50
C PRO A 6 33.71 16.54 -39.22
N PHE A 7 32.63 15.78 -39.01
CA PHE A 7 31.83 15.75 -37.80
C PHE A 7 32.47 14.81 -36.76
N SER A 8 33.55 15.20 -36.09
CA SER A 8 33.91 14.55 -34.82
C SER A 8 35.04 15.28 -34.08
N ASN A 9 34.66 15.98 -33.00
CA ASN A 9 35.43 16.44 -31.82
C ASN A 9 35.21 17.91 -31.40
N ASP A 10 34.27 18.66 -31.99
CA ASP A 10 33.87 19.94 -31.41
C ASP A 10 33.10 19.71 -30.11
N PRO A 11 33.52 20.25 -28.94
CA PRO A 11 32.74 20.21 -27.69
C PRO A 11 31.31 20.73 -27.86
N SER A 12 31.06 21.52 -28.91
CA SER A 12 29.77 22.10 -29.28
C SER A 12 28.71 21.06 -29.68
N ASP A 13 29.09 19.87 -30.14
CA ASP A 13 28.13 18.84 -30.56
C ASP A 13 27.61 17.97 -29.41
N LYS A 14 28.30 17.96 -28.26
CA LYS A 14 27.90 17.16 -27.09
C LYS A 14 26.81 17.90 -26.31
N PRO A 15 25.65 17.27 -26.05
CA PRO A 15 24.60 17.94 -25.27
C PRO A 15 25.07 18.18 -23.82
N PRO A 16 24.76 19.33 -23.21
CA PRO A 16 25.08 19.57 -21.81
C PRO A 16 24.06 18.90 -20.88
N CYS A 17 24.53 18.38 -19.75
CA CYS A 17 23.71 17.90 -18.65
C CYS A 17 22.86 19.03 -18.08
N ARG A 18 21.54 18.86 -17.97
CA ARG A 18 20.65 19.88 -17.38
C ARG A 18 20.85 20.07 -15.87
N GLY A 19 21.49 19.13 -15.18
CA GLY A 19 21.72 19.18 -13.73
C GLY A 19 23.02 19.87 -13.31
N CYS A 20 24.14 19.54 -13.96
CA CYS A 20 25.46 20.07 -13.60
C CYS A 20 26.13 20.90 -14.71
N SER A 21 25.47 21.06 -15.86
CA SER A 21 25.97 21.79 -17.03
C SER A 21 27.25 21.22 -17.67
N SER A 22 27.71 20.04 -17.26
CA SER A 22 28.84 19.35 -17.90
C SER A 22 28.43 18.78 -19.27
N TYR A 23 29.35 18.76 -20.23
CA TYR A 23 29.15 18.06 -21.51
C TYR A 23 28.97 16.56 -21.28
N LEU A 24 27.97 15.97 -21.93
CA LEU A 24 27.65 14.56 -21.78
C LEU A 24 28.56 13.70 -22.65
N MET A 25 29.00 12.58 -22.08
CA MET A 25 29.64 11.48 -22.78
C MET A 25 28.76 10.25 -22.59
N GLU A 26 28.68 9.39 -23.60
CA GLU A 26 27.93 8.15 -23.47
C GLU A 26 28.57 7.23 -22.42
N PRO A 27 27.75 6.51 -21.63
CA PRO A 27 26.29 6.53 -21.63
C PRO A 27 25.71 7.71 -20.82
N TYR A 28 24.63 8.31 -21.33
CA TYR A 28 23.86 9.35 -20.63
C TYR A 28 22.36 9.10 -20.72
N ILE A 29 21.57 9.81 -19.92
CA ILE A 29 20.13 9.60 -19.83
C ILE A 29 19.39 10.69 -20.59
N LYS A 30 18.44 10.27 -21.43
CA LYS A 30 17.44 11.14 -22.06
C LYS A 30 16.08 10.85 -21.43
N CYS A 31 15.40 11.88 -20.94
CA CYS A 31 14.03 11.73 -20.49
C CYS A 31 13.10 11.51 -21.69
N ALA A 32 12.26 10.48 -21.64
CA ALA A 32 11.33 10.13 -22.72
C ALA A 32 10.05 11.00 -22.70
N GLU A 33 9.74 11.62 -21.55
CA GLU A 33 8.53 12.43 -21.37
C GLU A 33 8.79 13.93 -21.54
N CYS A 34 10.02 14.38 -21.31
CA CYS A 34 10.36 15.80 -21.37
C CYS A 34 10.78 16.22 -22.78
N GLY A 35 10.02 17.14 -23.37
CA GLY A 35 10.42 17.87 -24.56
C GLY A 35 9.30 18.73 -25.14
N PRO A 36 9.59 19.55 -26.16
CA PRO A 36 10.90 20.09 -26.53
C PRO A 36 11.26 21.36 -25.71
N PRO A 37 12.54 21.63 -25.38
CA PRO A 37 13.75 20.91 -25.80
C PRO A 37 13.96 19.60 -25.02
N PRO A 38 14.68 18.61 -25.60
CA PRO A 38 14.97 17.35 -24.93
C PRO A 38 15.75 17.59 -23.63
N PHE A 39 15.52 16.70 -22.67
CA PHE A 39 16.10 16.79 -21.33
C PHE A 39 17.12 15.68 -21.12
N PHE A 40 18.39 16.06 -20.99
CA PHE A 40 19.50 15.13 -20.83
C PHE A 40 20.18 15.27 -19.47
N LEU A 41 20.56 14.14 -18.89
CA LEU A 41 21.26 14.04 -17.61
C LEU A 41 22.48 13.14 -17.70
N CYS A 42 23.54 13.51 -17.00
CA CYS A 42 24.64 12.58 -16.73
C CYS A 42 24.17 11.53 -15.70
N LEU A 43 24.84 10.38 -15.68
CA LEU A 43 24.51 9.29 -14.74
C LEU A 43 24.50 9.77 -13.28
N GLN A 44 25.39 10.67 -12.90
CA GLN A 44 25.46 11.18 -11.53
C GLN A 44 24.27 12.08 -11.16
N CYS A 45 23.80 12.93 -12.08
CA CYS A 45 22.59 13.73 -11.84
C CYS A 45 21.34 12.86 -11.83
N PHE A 46 21.26 11.85 -12.70
CA PHE A 46 20.16 10.90 -12.74
C PHE A 46 20.07 10.08 -11.44
N THR A 47 21.17 9.49 -10.99
CA THR A 47 21.22 8.68 -9.74
C THR A 47 20.93 9.49 -8.47
N ARG A 48 21.13 10.80 -8.49
CA ARG A 48 20.76 11.71 -7.39
C ARG A 48 19.28 12.11 -7.40
N GLY A 49 18.50 11.67 -8.40
CA GLY A 49 17.11 12.09 -8.55
C GLY A 49 16.98 13.57 -8.88
N PHE A 50 17.81 14.10 -9.78
CA PHE A 50 17.73 15.51 -10.15
C PHE A 50 16.40 15.85 -10.82
N GLU A 51 15.65 16.78 -10.23
CA GLU A 51 14.37 17.27 -10.74
C GLU A 51 14.47 18.75 -11.10
N TYR A 52 13.83 19.14 -12.20
CA TYR A 52 13.84 20.53 -12.63
C TYR A 52 12.62 20.90 -13.47
N LYS A 53 11.89 21.93 -13.01
CA LYS A 53 10.67 22.44 -13.65
C LYS A 53 9.64 21.32 -13.86
N LYS A 54 9.49 20.86 -15.11
CA LYS A 54 8.54 19.80 -15.50
C LYS A 54 9.15 18.41 -15.40
N HIS A 55 10.47 18.29 -15.35
CA HIS A 55 11.14 17.00 -15.23
C HIS A 55 11.06 16.48 -13.80
N GLN A 56 10.53 15.27 -13.64
CA GLN A 56 10.53 14.52 -12.40
C GLN A 56 11.48 13.33 -12.51
N SER A 57 12.00 12.89 -11.36
CA SER A 57 12.97 11.78 -11.28
C SER A 57 12.35 10.41 -11.60
N ASP A 58 11.02 10.32 -11.64
CA ASP A 58 10.22 9.14 -11.96
C ASP A 58 9.74 9.08 -13.42
N HIS A 59 10.11 10.05 -14.25
CA HIS A 59 9.81 9.99 -15.69
C HIS A 59 10.48 8.79 -16.36
N THR A 60 9.78 8.20 -17.33
CA THR A 60 10.36 7.22 -18.25
C THR A 60 11.57 7.80 -18.98
N TYR A 61 12.56 6.95 -19.23
CA TYR A 61 13.87 7.38 -19.72
C TYR A 61 14.45 6.39 -20.72
N GLU A 62 15.33 6.92 -21.57
CA GLU A 62 16.13 6.20 -22.55
C GLU A 62 17.60 6.33 -22.16
N ILE A 63 18.32 5.21 -22.15
CA ILE A 63 19.78 5.21 -21.98
C ILE A 63 20.39 5.40 -23.35
N MET A 64 21.06 6.54 -23.55
CA MET A 64 21.78 6.84 -24.78
C MET A 64 23.16 6.18 -24.71
N THR A 65 23.36 5.12 -25.50
CA THR A 65 24.62 4.38 -25.56
C THR A 65 24.80 3.73 -26.92
N SER A 66 26.03 3.73 -27.41
CA SER A 66 26.47 3.04 -28.63
C SER A 66 27.26 1.74 -28.33
N ASP A 67 27.21 1.25 -27.08
CA ASP A 67 27.90 0.04 -26.63
C ASP A 67 27.04 -1.22 -26.85
N PHE A 68 26.69 -1.49 -28.11
CA PHE A 68 25.93 -2.67 -28.51
C PHE A 68 26.37 -3.16 -29.89
N PRO A 69 26.34 -4.48 -30.18
CA PRO A 69 26.76 -5.01 -31.47
C PRO A 69 25.75 -4.71 -32.58
N VAL A 70 26.25 -4.34 -33.77
CA VAL A 70 25.41 -4.03 -34.95
C VAL A 70 25.56 -5.08 -36.05
N LEU A 71 26.77 -5.23 -36.58
CA LEU A 71 27.05 -6.10 -37.73
C LEU A 71 27.75 -7.39 -37.32
N ASP A 72 28.59 -7.31 -36.29
CA ASP A 72 29.34 -8.43 -35.73
C ASP A 72 29.24 -8.40 -34.20
N PRO A 73 29.05 -9.54 -33.52
CA PRO A 73 28.99 -9.60 -32.05
C PRO A 73 30.24 -9.06 -31.34
N SER A 74 31.38 -8.99 -32.04
CA SER A 74 32.65 -8.48 -31.51
C SER A 74 32.91 -7.00 -31.78
N TRP A 75 31.99 -6.30 -32.48
CA TRP A 75 32.10 -4.89 -32.85
C TRP A 75 30.91 -4.10 -32.33
N THR A 76 31.16 -3.08 -31.52
CA THR A 76 30.10 -2.21 -31.01
C THR A 76 29.72 -1.13 -32.03
N ALA A 77 28.52 -0.57 -31.94
CA ALA A 77 28.09 0.54 -32.80
C ALA A 77 29.08 1.72 -32.74
N GLN A 78 29.65 1.98 -31.56
CA GLN A 78 30.70 2.97 -31.38
C GLN A 78 31.97 2.64 -32.19
N GLU A 79 32.39 1.37 -32.21
CA GLU A 79 33.54 0.92 -33.01
C GLU A 79 33.24 0.96 -34.51
N GLU A 80 32.03 0.63 -34.93
CA GLU A 80 31.62 0.73 -36.34
C GLU A 80 31.67 2.18 -36.84
N MET A 81 31.16 3.13 -36.04
CA MET A 81 31.22 4.57 -36.36
C MET A 81 32.67 5.06 -36.40
N ALA A 82 33.46 4.73 -35.38
CA ALA A 82 34.86 5.11 -35.31
C ALA A 82 35.67 4.57 -36.50
N LEU A 83 35.36 3.35 -36.97
CA LEU A 83 36.02 2.75 -38.13
C LEU A 83 35.72 3.51 -39.40
N LEU A 84 34.45 3.88 -39.63
CA LEU A 84 34.05 4.64 -40.81
C LEU A 84 34.65 6.05 -40.81
N GLU A 85 34.67 6.72 -39.65
CA GLU A 85 35.34 8.01 -39.48
C GLU A 85 36.85 7.90 -39.75
N ALA A 86 37.52 6.91 -39.16
CA ALA A 86 38.96 6.70 -39.36
C ALA A 86 39.31 6.38 -40.82
N VAL A 87 38.48 5.60 -41.52
CA VAL A 87 38.66 5.32 -42.95
C VAL A 87 38.41 6.58 -43.80
N MET A 88 37.47 7.43 -43.40
CA MET A 88 37.22 8.73 -44.06
C MET A 88 38.40 9.69 -43.89
N ASP A 89 39.02 9.75 -42.70
CA ASP A 89 40.12 10.65 -42.38
C ASP A 89 41.47 10.17 -42.96
N CYS A 90 41.80 8.89 -42.80
CA CYS A 90 43.09 8.32 -43.19
C CYS A 90 43.13 7.86 -44.67
N GLY A 91 41.96 7.65 -45.27
CA GLY A 91 41.79 7.10 -46.61
C GLY A 91 41.77 5.57 -46.65
N PHE A 92 40.99 5.02 -47.59
CA PHE A 92 40.88 3.58 -47.80
C PHE A 92 42.24 2.94 -48.16
N GLY A 93 42.59 1.85 -47.48
CA GLY A 93 43.85 1.12 -47.65
C GLY A 93 44.96 1.52 -46.68
N ASN A 94 44.85 2.65 -45.99
CA ASN A 94 45.82 3.08 -44.98
C ASN A 94 45.50 2.50 -43.59
N TRP A 95 45.41 1.17 -43.50
CA TRP A 95 44.93 0.47 -42.30
C TRP A 95 45.80 0.68 -41.05
N GLN A 96 47.07 1.04 -41.24
CA GLN A 96 47.97 1.34 -40.13
C GLN A 96 47.52 2.61 -39.39
N ASP A 97 47.18 3.68 -40.11
CA ASP A 97 46.72 4.93 -39.51
C ASP A 97 45.27 4.81 -39.00
N VAL A 98 44.42 4.06 -39.71
CA VAL A 98 43.06 3.73 -39.25
C VAL A 98 43.10 3.02 -37.89
N ALA A 99 43.95 2.00 -37.73
CA ALA A 99 44.08 1.29 -36.45
C ALA A 99 44.62 2.20 -35.33
N ASN A 100 45.56 3.10 -35.66
CA ASN A 100 46.08 4.08 -34.71
C ASN A 100 45.00 5.05 -34.22
N GLN A 101 44.06 5.45 -35.09
CA GLN A 101 42.92 6.31 -34.72
C GLN A 101 41.86 5.54 -33.92
N MET A 102 41.58 4.28 -34.28
CA MET A 102 40.62 3.42 -33.59
C MET A 102 41.00 3.10 -32.14
N CYS A 103 42.30 2.87 -31.87
CA CYS A 103 42.86 2.48 -30.57
C CYS A 103 42.34 1.15 -29.96
N THR A 104 41.21 0.58 -30.43
CA THR A 104 40.61 -0.65 -29.87
C THR A 104 40.86 -1.91 -30.71
N LYS A 105 41.18 -1.76 -32.00
CA LYS A 105 41.35 -2.86 -32.96
C LYS A 105 42.68 -2.75 -33.70
N THR A 106 43.20 -3.89 -34.14
CA THR A 106 44.41 -3.98 -34.97
C THR A 106 44.13 -3.67 -36.44
N LYS A 107 45.18 -3.38 -37.22
CA LYS A 107 45.04 -3.10 -38.67
C LYS A 107 44.41 -4.26 -39.44
N GLU A 108 44.77 -5.50 -39.08
CA GLU A 108 44.23 -6.70 -39.72
C GLU A 108 42.75 -6.90 -39.39
N GLU A 109 42.34 -6.57 -38.15
CA GLU A 109 40.93 -6.62 -37.73
C GLU A 109 40.09 -5.55 -38.45
N CYS A 110 40.59 -4.31 -38.51
CA CYS A 110 39.92 -3.21 -39.22
C CYS A 110 39.74 -3.53 -40.71
N GLU A 111 40.80 -3.97 -41.39
CA GLU A 111 40.74 -4.34 -42.81
C GLU A 111 39.76 -5.49 -43.06
N LYS A 112 39.87 -6.56 -42.28
CA LYS A 112 39.00 -7.74 -42.42
C LYS A 112 37.54 -7.40 -42.18
N HIS A 113 37.25 -6.60 -41.16
CA HIS A 113 35.89 -6.19 -40.81
C HIS A 113 35.29 -5.29 -41.90
N TYR A 114 36.03 -4.26 -42.33
CA TYR A 114 35.60 -3.35 -43.38
C TYR A 114 35.31 -4.08 -44.70
N MET A 115 36.23 -4.95 -45.13
CA MET A 115 36.07 -5.74 -46.36
C MET A 115 34.89 -6.71 -46.27
N LYS A 116 34.72 -7.40 -45.14
CA LYS A 116 33.64 -8.39 -44.95
C LYS A 116 32.25 -7.74 -44.93
N HIS A 117 32.08 -6.67 -44.16
CA HIS A 117 30.75 -6.11 -43.86
C HIS A 117 30.34 -4.93 -44.75
N PHE A 118 31.28 -4.14 -45.25
CA PHE A 118 30.97 -2.93 -46.04
C PHE A 118 31.24 -3.10 -47.54
N ILE A 119 32.22 -3.91 -47.95
CA ILE A 119 32.56 -4.11 -49.37
C ILE A 119 31.95 -5.41 -49.93
N ASN A 120 32.21 -6.55 -49.29
CA ASN A 120 31.82 -7.87 -49.80
C ASN A 120 30.34 -8.20 -49.59
N ASN A 121 29.70 -7.56 -48.61
CA ASN A 121 28.30 -7.80 -48.28
C ASN A 121 27.47 -6.50 -48.38
N PRO A 122 27.17 -6.01 -49.60
CA PRO A 122 26.40 -4.79 -49.81
C PRO A 122 24.92 -4.89 -49.38
N LEU A 123 24.47 -6.04 -48.84
CA LEU A 123 23.07 -6.26 -48.42
C LEU A 123 22.77 -5.70 -47.03
N PHE A 124 23.19 -4.46 -46.75
CA PHE A 124 22.90 -3.70 -45.52
C PHE A 124 21.40 -3.73 -45.16
N ALA A 125 20.52 -3.86 -46.15
CA ALA A 125 19.07 -3.99 -45.98
C ALA A 125 18.63 -5.27 -45.25
N SER A 126 19.32 -6.41 -45.44
CA SER A 126 18.90 -7.69 -44.88
C SER A 126 19.21 -7.83 -43.38
N THR A 127 20.34 -7.28 -42.92
CA THR A 127 20.73 -7.33 -41.50
C THR A 127 19.80 -6.48 -40.62
N LEU A 128 19.38 -5.31 -41.10
CA LEU A 128 18.43 -4.46 -40.37
C LEU A 128 17.01 -5.06 -40.32
N LEU A 129 16.59 -5.79 -41.35
CA LEU A 129 15.30 -6.51 -41.35
C LEU A 129 15.26 -7.62 -40.29
N ASN A 130 16.38 -8.33 -40.07
CA ASN A 130 16.46 -9.40 -39.07
C ASN A 130 16.34 -8.88 -37.63
N LEU A 131 16.83 -7.66 -37.33
CA LEU A 131 16.68 -7.07 -36.00
C LEU A 131 15.20 -6.80 -35.67
N LYS A 132 14.42 -6.33 -36.65
CA LYS A 132 13.00 -6.04 -36.48
C LYS A 132 12.17 -7.32 -36.26
N GLN A 133 12.51 -8.39 -36.99
CA GLN A 133 11.84 -9.69 -36.83
C GLN A 133 12.15 -10.35 -35.47
N ALA A 134 13.35 -10.13 -34.91
CA ALA A 134 13.71 -10.66 -33.60
C ALA A 134 12.96 -9.97 -32.44
N GLU A 135 12.60 -8.69 -32.58
CA GLU A 135 11.71 -8.00 -31.63
C GLU A 135 10.27 -8.50 -31.74
N GLU A 136 9.74 -8.67 -32.95
CA GLU A 136 8.38 -9.14 -33.19
C GLU A 136 8.16 -10.60 -32.74
N ALA A 137 9.20 -11.45 -32.78
CA ALA A 137 9.12 -12.83 -32.27
C ALA A 137 9.00 -12.90 -30.73
N LYS A 138 9.45 -11.88 -29.98
CA LYS A 138 9.37 -11.85 -28.52
C LYS A 138 7.98 -11.45 -27.99
N THR A 139 7.14 -10.87 -28.84
CA THR A 139 5.80 -10.37 -28.47
C THR A 139 4.66 -11.30 -28.90
N ALA A 140 4.95 -12.52 -29.37
CA ALA A 140 3.90 -13.49 -29.68
C ALA A 140 3.04 -13.78 -28.44
N ASP A 141 1.77 -13.35 -28.50
CA ASP A 141 0.72 -13.46 -27.47
C ASP A 141 0.46 -14.92 -27.05
N THR A 142 1.34 -15.49 -26.22
CA THR A 142 1.04 -16.73 -25.52
C THR A 142 0.21 -16.44 -24.28
N ALA A 143 -0.88 -17.19 -24.09
CA ALA A 143 -1.68 -17.13 -22.88
C ALA A 143 -0.80 -17.30 -21.63
N ILE A 144 -0.82 -16.31 -20.74
CA ILE A 144 -0.02 -16.32 -19.51
C ILE A 144 -0.63 -17.33 -18.54
N PRO A 145 0.09 -18.40 -18.13
CA PRO A 145 -0.45 -19.37 -17.19
C PRO A 145 -0.77 -18.72 -15.84
N PHE A 146 -1.85 -19.17 -15.20
CA PHE A 146 -2.21 -18.72 -13.86
C PHE A 146 -1.27 -19.34 -12.81
N HIS A 147 -0.62 -18.50 -12.01
CA HIS A 147 0.22 -18.91 -10.89
C HIS A 147 -0.20 -18.20 -9.61
N SER A 148 -0.32 -18.91 -8.49
CA SER A 148 -0.63 -18.25 -7.22
C SER A 148 0.52 -17.33 -6.81
N THR A 149 0.17 -16.09 -6.44
CA THR A 149 1.10 -15.02 -6.07
C THR A 149 0.47 -14.18 -4.96
N ASP A 150 1.27 -13.66 -4.03
CA ASP A 150 0.75 -12.81 -2.95
C ASP A 150 0.63 -11.32 -3.34
N ASP A 151 1.43 -10.85 -4.30
CA ASP A 151 1.42 -9.48 -4.78
C ASP A 151 1.62 -9.42 -6.32
N PRO A 152 0.58 -9.07 -7.11
CA PRO A 152 -0.80 -8.84 -6.69
C PRO A 152 -1.45 -10.15 -6.18
N PRO A 153 -2.39 -10.08 -5.21
CA PRO A 153 -2.97 -11.25 -4.58
C PRO A 153 -3.76 -12.09 -5.59
N ARG A 154 -3.26 -13.29 -5.84
CA ARG A 154 -3.81 -14.30 -6.72
C ARG A 154 -3.99 -15.61 -5.93
N PRO A 155 -4.94 -15.63 -4.97
CA PRO A 155 -5.19 -16.80 -4.15
C PRO A 155 -5.59 -18.00 -5.01
N THR A 156 -5.29 -19.21 -4.53
CA THR A 156 -5.88 -20.42 -5.09
C THR A 156 -7.41 -20.37 -4.94
N PHE A 157 -8.12 -20.93 -5.92
CA PHE A 157 -9.57 -21.07 -5.87
C PHE A 157 -10.01 -21.76 -4.57
N ASP A 158 -11.10 -21.28 -3.98
CA ASP A 158 -11.73 -21.77 -2.73
C ASP A 158 -10.88 -21.68 -1.45
N SER A 159 -9.71 -21.05 -1.49
CA SER A 159 -8.93 -20.75 -0.27
C SER A 159 -9.67 -19.76 0.65
N LEU A 160 -9.33 -19.78 1.95
CA LEU A 160 -9.84 -18.78 2.91
C LEU A 160 -9.59 -17.35 2.44
N LEU A 161 -8.40 -17.11 1.88
CA LEU A 161 -8.05 -15.79 1.33
C LEU A 161 -8.95 -15.42 0.14
N SER A 162 -9.23 -16.36 -0.77
CA SER A 162 -10.16 -16.12 -1.89
C SER A 162 -11.57 -15.75 -1.40
N ARG A 163 -12.06 -16.41 -0.35
CA ARG A 163 -13.38 -16.13 0.25
C ARG A 163 -13.44 -14.76 0.93
N ASP A 164 -12.35 -14.35 1.59
CA ASP A 164 -12.27 -13.05 2.26
C ASP A 164 -12.13 -11.87 1.28
N MET A 165 -11.83 -12.14 0.00
CA MET A 165 -11.65 -11.12 -1.05
C MET A 165 -12.95 -10.76 -1.79
N ALA A 166 -14.12 -10.96 -1.18
CA ALA A 166 -15.43 -10.56 -1.72
C ALA A 166 -15.69 -11.03 -3.17
N GLY A 167 -15.25 -12.25 -3.51
CA GLY A 167 -15.42 -12.80 -4.86
C GLY A 167 -14.50 -12.18 -5.92
N TYR A 168 -13.37 -11.57 -5.54
CA TYR A 168 -12.37 -11.10 -6.49
C TYR A 168 -11.82 -12.24 -7.35
N MET A 169 -11.76 -12.01 -8.66
CA MET A 169 -11.26 -12.90 -9.70
C MET A 169 -9.97 -12.32 -10.31
N PRO A 170 -8.78 -12.78 -9.86
CA PRO A 170 -7.50 -12.17 -10.23
C PRO A 170 -7.19 -12.16 -11.74
N ALA A 171 -7.68 -13.16 -12.49
CA ALA A 171 -7.43 -13.24 -13.93
C ALA A 171 -8.16 -12.15 -14.74
N ARG A 172 -9.31 -11.67 -14.24
CA ARG A 172 -10.10 -10.60 -14.88
C ARG A 172 -9.89 -9.23 -14.21
N ALA A 173 -9.22 -9.21 -13.06
CA ALA A 173 -9.15 -8.07 -12.15
C ALA A 173 -10.54 -7.51 -11.80
N ASP A 174 -11.50 -8.41 -11.56
CA ASP A 174 -12.91 -8.07 -11.34
C ASP A 174 -13.54 -8.85 -10.17
N PHE A 175 -14.76 -8.50 -9.75
CA PHE A 175 -15.48 -9.13 -8.66
C PHE A 175 -16.68 -9.95 -9.17
N ILE A 176 -17.00 -11.03 -8.47
CA ILE A 176 -18.23 -11.82 -8.74
C ILE A 176 -19.46 -11.02 -8.31
N GLU A 177 -19.39 -10.37 -7.15
CA GLU A 177 -20.43 -9.48 -6.66
C GLU A 177 -19.98 -8.03 -6.84
N GLU A 178 -20.71 -7.31 -7.67
CA GLU A 178 -20.37 -5.92 -8.00
C GLU A 178 -20.78 -4.94 -6.91
N PHE A 179 -20.11 -3.79 -6.85
CA PHE A 179 -20.70 -2.67 -6.13
C PHE A 179 -22.03 -2.33 -6.78
N ASP A 180 -23.08 -2.33 -5.97
CA ASP A 180 -24.43 -2.08 -6.43
C ASP A 180 -24.90 -3.12 -7.48
N ASN A 181 -24.77 -4.39 -7.13
CA ASN A 181 -24.98 -5.57 -7.99
C ASN A 181 -26.38 -5.69 -8.62
N TYR A 182 -27.35 -4.90 -8.16
CA TYR A 182 -28.74 -4.94 -8.62
C TYR A 182 -29.10 -3.73 -9.51
N ALA A 183 -28.14 -2.90 -9.91
CA ALA A 183 -28.40 -1.71 -10.72
C ALA A 183 -29.10 -2.06 -12.06
N GLU A 184 -28.78 -3.22 -12.62
CA GLU A 184 -29.36 -3.76 -13.85
C GLU A 184 -30.86 -4.08 -13.70
N TRP A 185 -31.36 -4.26 -12.47
CA TRP A 185 -32.78 -4.54 -12.24
C TRP A 185 -33.68 -3.36 -12.55
N ASP A 186 -33.16 -2.12 -12.43
CA ASP A 186 -33.91 -0.90 -12.79
C ASP A 186 -34.27 -0.88 -14.28
N LEU A 187 -33.48 -1.57 -15.11
CA LEU A 187 -33.69 -1.65 -16.57
C LEU A 187 -34.48 -2.89 -17.00
N ARG A 188 -34.71 -3.85 -16.09
CA ARG A 188 -35.25 -5.17 -16.44
C ARG A 188 -36.57 -5.08 -17.21
N ASP A 189 -37.43 -4.17 -16.78
CA ASP A 189 -38.80 -4.03 -17.29
C ASP A 189 -38.94 -2.77 -18.17
N ILE A 190 -37.82 -2.20 -18.65
CA ILE A 190 -37.82 -1.07 -19.57
C ILE A 190 -37.64 -1.58 -21.00
N ASP A 191 -38.69 -1.38 -21.80
CA ASP A 191 -38.68 -1.55 -23.25
C ASP A 191 -38.84 -0.18 -23.94
N PHE A 192 -38.37 -0.02 -25.16
CA PHE A 192 -38.58 1.19 -25.96
C PHE A 192 -39.53 0.86 -27.11
N VAL A 193 -40.67 1.54 -27.15
CA VAL A 193 -41.73 1.32 -28.16
C VAL A 193 -41.94 2.60 -28.95
N GLU A 194 -42.19 2.49 -30.26
CA GLU A 194 -42.35 3.66 -31.15
C GLU A 194 -43.54 4.56 -30.77
N ASP A 195 -44.58 4.00 -30.14
CA ASP A 195 -45.79 4.71 -29.68
C ASP A 195 -45.65 5.33 -28.28
N ASP A 196 -44.45 5.28 -27.66
CA ASP A 196 -44.21 5.91 -26.36
C ASP A 196 -44.48 7.43 -26.46
N SER A 197 -45.32 7.97 -25.57
CA SER A 197 -45.45 9.43 -25.44
C SER A 197 -44.11 10.07 -25.13
N ASP A 198 -43.86 11.29 -25.59
CA ASP A 198 -42.60 12.04 -25.33
C ASP A 198 -42.22 12.06 -23.84
N ILE A 199 -43.20 12.16 -22.95
CA ILE A 199 -43.00 12.15 -21.49
C ILE A 199 -42.52 10.77 -21.02
N LEU A 200 -43.15 9.68 -21.49
CA LEU A 200 -42.76 8.31 -21.15
C LEU A 200 -41.36 8.01 -21.68
N HIS A 201 -41.06 8.41 -22.92
CA HIS A 201 -39.73 8.28 -23.50
C HIS A 201 -38.69 9.03 -22.67
N ALA A 202 -38.95 10.28 -22.28
CA ALA A 202 -38.06 11.06 -21.43
C ALA A 202 -37.85 10.41 -20.04
N LEU A 203 -38.89 9.82 -19.44
CA LEU A 203 -38.78 9.07 -18.18
C LEU A 203 -37.92 7.82 -18.34
N LYS A 204 -38.13 7.02 -19.40
CA LYS A 204 -37.30 5.84 -19.71
C LYS A 204 -35.83 6.23 -19.89
N MET A 205 -35.56 7.30 -20.63
CA MET A 205 -34.22 7.84 -20.79
C MET A 205 -33.59 8.31 -19.48
N ALA A 206 -34.37 8.95 -18.60
CA ALA A 206 -33.90 9.36 -17.28
C ALA A 206 -33.50 8.14 -16.40
N VAL A 207 -34.22 7.02 -16.49
CA VAL A 207 -33.82 5.78 -15.80
C VAL A 207 -32.51 5.22 -16.37
N VAL A 208 -32.34 5.24 -17.69
CA VAL A 208 -31.07 4.85 -18.33
C VAL A 208 -29.91 5.74 -17.89
N ASP A 209 -30.12 7.05 -17.76
CA ASP A 209 -29.11 7.99 -17.25
C ASP A 209 -28.74 7.71 -15.79
N ILE A 210 -29.72 7.38 -14.95
CA ILE A 210 -29.49 6.96 -13.56
C ILE A 210 -28.65 5.68 -13.52
N TYR A 211 -29.02 4.66 -14.32
CA TYR A 211 -28.25 3.43 -14.43
C TYR A 211 -26.81 3.68 -14.90
N HIS A 212 -26.63 4.52 -15.92
CA HIS A 212 -25.30 4.89 -16.43
C HIS A 212 -24.45 5.60 -15.36
N SER A 213 -25.07 6.45 -14.53
CA SER A 213 -24.42 7.07 -13.37
C SER A 213 -23.97 6.03 -12.34
N ARG A 214 -24.81 5.03 -12.03
CA ARG A 214 -24.46 3.92 -11.12
C ARG A 214 -23.29 3.09 -11.67
N LEU A 215 -23.28 2.78 -12.96
CA LEU A 215 -22.15 2.10 -13.62
C LEU A 215 -20.86 2.91 -13.57
N LYS A 216 -20.92 4.23 -13.77
CA LYS A 216 -19.76 5.12 -13.65
C LYS A 216 -19.20 5.10 -12.23
N GLU A 217 -20.04 5.12 -11.20
CA GLU A 217 -19.58 5.01 -9.81
C GLU A 217 -18.99 3.63 -9.49
N ARG A 218 -19.58 2.54 -10.00
CA ARG A 218 -19.02 1.18 -9.91
C ARG A 218 -17.61 1.12 -10.52
N GLN A 219 -17.44 1.63 -11.74
CA GLN A 219 -16.14 1.67 -12.41
C GLN A 219 -15.14 2.58 -11.68
N ARG A 220 -15.59 3.73 -11.15
CA ARG A 220 -14.77 4.63 -10.34
C ARG A 220 -14.25 3.94 -9.09
N ARG A 221 -15.07 3.15 -8.39
CA ARG A 221 -14.64 2.39 -7.20
C ARG A 221 -13.61 1.31 -7.55
N LYS A 222 -13.85 0.54 -8.63
CA LYS A 222 -12.87 -0.43 -9.13
C LYS A 222 -11.53 0.22 -9.47
N LYS A 223 -11.58 1.39 -10.12
CA LYS A 223 -10.39 2.18 -10.43
C LYS A 223 -9.65 2.57 -9.15
N ILE A 224 -10.33 3.10 -8.13
CA ILE A 224 -9.72 3.44 -6.84
C ILE A 224 -9.08 2.20 -6.17
N ILE A 225 -9.77 1.06 -6.14
CA ILE A 225 -9.23 -0.18 -5.56
C ILE A 225 -7.96 -0.61 -6.29
N ARG A 226 -7.95 -0.51 -7.63
CA ARG A 226 -6.80 -0.86 -8.47
C ARG A 226 -5.65 0.11 -8.28
N ASP A 227 -5.88 1.40 -8.48
CA ASP A 227 -4.86 2.46 -8.48
C ASP A 227 -4.17 2.53 -7.11
N HIS A 228 -4.92 2.36 -6.02
CA HIS A 228 -4.36 2.32 -4.65
C HIS A 228 -4.00 0.92 -4.18
N GLY A 229 -4.10 -0.13 -5.01
CA GLY A 229 -3.73 -1.50 -4.65
C GLY A 229 -4.54 -2.15 -3.52
N LEU A 230 -5.69 -1.58 -3.13
CA LEU A 230 -6.48 -1.90 -1.90
C LEU A 230 -6.98 -3.35 -1.80
N ILE A 231 -6.78 -4.13 -2.86
CA ILE A 231 -7.11 -5.56 -2.87
C ILE A 231 -6.23 -6.36 -1.90
N ASN A 232 -5.00 -5.92 -1.64
CA ASN A 232 -4.08 -6.58 -0.71
C ASN A 232 -4.16 -5.98 0.70
N LEU A 233 -5.27 -6.24 1.40
CA LEU A 233 -5.53 -5.73 2.75
C LEU A 233 -4.40 -6.03 3.75
N ARG A 234 -3.78 -7.22 3.67
CA ARG A 234 -2.68 -7.63 4.55
C ARG A 234 -1.43 -6.76 4.33
N LYS A 235 -1.09 -6.46 3.08
CA LYS A 235 0.03 -5.57 2.74
C LYS A 235 -0.17 -4.20 3.37
N PHE A 236 -1.36 -3.60 3.29
CA PHE A 236 -1.62 -2.30 3.95
C PHE A 236 -1.48 -2.36 5.46
N GLN A 237 -2.01 -3.41 6.10
CA GLN A 237 -1.89 -3.57 7.55
C GLN A 237 -0.42 -3.68 8.00
N LEU A 238 0.43 -4.36 7.22
CA LEU A 238 1.86 -4.47 7.51
C LEU A 238 2.60 -3.16 7.25
N MET A 239 2.29 -2.49 6.14
CA MET A 239 2.89 -1.21 5.77
C MET A 239 2.56 -0.11 6.78
N GLU A 240 1.33 -0.06 7.29
CA GLU A 240 0.92 0.90 8.31
C GLU A 240 1.69 0.67 9.63
N ARG A 241 1.91 -0.59 10.02
CA ARG A 241 2.63 -0.94 11.27
C ARG A 241 4.10 -0.55 11.29
N ARG A 242 4.71 -0.23 10.14
CA ARG A 242 6.12 0.21 10.09
C ARG A 242 6.32 1.60 10.68
N TYR A 243 5.27 2.41 10.72
CA TYR A 243 5.35 3.78 11.18
C TYR A 243 5.17 3.89 12.70
N PRO A 244 5.70 4.96 13.33
CA PRO A 244 5.33 5.34 14.69
C PRO A 244 3.83 5.59 14.83
N LYS A 245 3.27 5.43 16.03
CA LYS A 245 1.83 5.52 16.30
C LYS A 245 1.23 6.86 15.82
N GLU A 246 1.94 7.96 16.02
CA GLU A 246 1.52 9.30 15.61
C GLU A 246 1.36 9.42 14.08
N VAL A 247 2.22 8.72 13.33
CA VAL A 247 2.17 8.68 11.86
C VAL A 247 1.10 7.70 11.39
N GLN A 248 0.86 6.59 12.11
CA GLN A 248 -0.27 5.69 11.84
C GLN A 248 -1.62 6.41 11.99
N ASP A 249 -1.80 7.19 13.06
CA ASP A 249 -3.02 7.97 13.30
C ASP A 249 -3.25 9.01 12.18
N LEU A 250 -2.17 9.64 11.69
CA LEU A 250 -2.20 10.52 10.52
C LEU A 250 -2.59 9.75 9.24
N TYR A 251 -1.97 8.59 9.00
CA TYR A 251 -2.27 7.75 7.84
C TYR A 251 -3.75 7.40 7.77
N GLU A 252 -4.33 6.94 8.89
CA GLU A 252 -5.74 6.57 8.98
C GLU A 252 -6.68 7.77 8.81
N THR A 253 -6.28 8.94 9.28
CA THR A 253 -7.01 10.18 9.04
C THR A 253 -7.00 10.53 7.55
N MET A 254 -5.83 10.46 6.92
CA MET A 254 -5.56 10.86 5.55
C MET A 254 -6.07 9.86 4.50
N ARG A 255 -6.33 8.60 4.88
CA ARG A 255 -6.86 7.55 3.98
C ARG A 255 -8.12 7.98 3.23
N ARG A 256 -8.97 8.80 3.85
CA ARG A 256 -10.21 9.35 3.23
C ARG A 256 -9.94 10.31 2.07
N PHE A 257 -8.78 10.95 2.09
CA PHE A 257 -8.34 11.92 1.07
C PHE A 257 -7.46 11.29 -0.01
N ALA A 258 -7.00 10.05 0.19
CA ALA A 258 -6.18 9.32 -0.79
C ALA A 258 -6.82 9.31 -2.19
N ARG A 259 -8.14 9.13 -2.25
CA ARG A 259 -8.95 9.15 -3.49
C ARG A 259 -8.89 10.46 -4.29
N ILE A 260 -8.40 11.55 -3.70
CA ILE A 260 -8.30 12.88 -4.35
C ILE A 260 -6.89 13.11 -4.88
N VAL A 261 -5.87 12.66 -4.13
CA VAL A 261 -4.47 13.03 -4.34
C VAL A 261 -3.76 12.09 -5.31
N GLY A 262 -4.25 10.86 -5.47
CA GLY A 262 -3.57 9.80 -6.24
C GLY A 262 -2.73 8.91 -5.31
N PRO A 263 -2.43 7.66 -5.72
CA PRO A 263 -1.74 6.68 -4.87
C PRO A 263 -0.29 7.09 -4.57
N VAL A 264 0.47 7.49 -5.59
CA VAL A 264 1.89 7.83 -5.47
C VAL A 264 2.06 9.10 -4.64
N GLU A 265 1.25 10.11 -4.89
CA GLU A 265 1.28 11.38 -4.20
C GLU A 265 0.83 11.23 -2.74
N HIS A 266 -0.16 10.36 -2.46
CA HIS A 266 -0.56 10.03 -1.10
C HIS A 266 0.56 9.31 -0.33
N ASP A 267 1.22 8.33 -0.95
CA ASP A 267 2.36 7.65 -0.34
C ASP A 267 3.54 8.61 -0.10
N LYS A 268 3.89 9.46 -1.09
CA LYS A 268 4.90 10.53 -0.93
C LYS A 268 4.53 11.48 0.23
N PHE A 269 3.26 11.81 0.40
CA PHE A 269 2.78 12.65 1.50
C PHE A 269 2.98 11.97 2.87
N ILE A 270 2.65 10.68 2.99
CA ILE A 270 2.82 9.93 4.23
C ILE A 270 4.30 9.77 4.57
N GLU A 271 5.14 9.39 3.60
CA GLU A 271 6.59 9.26 3.78
C GLU A 271 7.24 10.58 4.19
N SER A 272 6.83 11.69 3.59
CA SER A 272 7.37 13.00 3.96
C SER A 272 7.03 13.37 5.42
N HIS A 273 5.83 13.05 5.89
CA HIS A 273 5.45 13.24 7.30
C HIS A 273 6.16 12.28 8.25
N ALA A 274 6.39 11.03 7.83
CA ALA A 274 7.17 10.06 8.61
C ALA A 274 8.61 10.57 8.80
N LEU A 275 9.24 11.02 7.71
CA LEU A 275 10.57 11.63 7.74
C LEU A 275 10.59 12.90 8.61
N GLU A 276 9.62 13.79 8.45
CA GLU A 276 9.50 14.99 9.28
C GLU A 276 9.40 14.64 10.78
N PHE A 277 8.58 13.64 11.12
CA PHE A 277 8.43 13.15 12.49
C PHE A 277 9.77 12.64 13.05
N GLU A 278 10.50 11.84 12.29
CA GLU A 278 11.82 11.33 12.69
C GLU A 278 12.83 12.45 12.89
N LEU A 279 12.88 13.43 11.96
CA LEU A 279 13.74 14.60 12.06
C LEU A 279 13.40 15.44 13.30
N ARG A 280 12.12 15.71 13.57
CA ARG A 280 11.69 16.44 14.78
C ARG A 280 12.09 15.69 16.05
N ARG A 281 11.95 14.36 16.07
CA ARG A 281 12.36 13.51 17.19
C ARG A 281 13.87 13.58 17.42
N GLU A 282 14.66 13.48 16.36
CA GLU A 282 16.13 13.54 16.45
C GLU A 282 16.61 14.94 16.85
N ILE A 283 16.02 16.01 16.30
CA ILE A 283 16.31 17.39 16.73
C ILE A 283 16.06 17.56 18.23
N LYS A 284 14.92 17.07 18.74
CA LYS A 284 14.60 17.15 20.17
C LYS A 284 15.61 16.37 21.02
N ARG A 285 16.04 15.18 20.57
CA ARG A 285 17.09 14.38 21.22
C ARG A 285 18.43 15.13 21.28
N LEU A 286 18.86 15.73 20.16
CA LEU A 286 20.09 16.52 20.09
C LEU A 286 20.03 17.79 20.94
N GLN A 287 18.87 18.44 21.01
CA GLN A 287 18.64 19.57 21.92
C GLN A 287 18.76 19.15 23.38
N GLU A 288 18.22 17.98 23.75
CA GLU A 288 18.36 17.43 25.11
C GLU A 288 19.84 17.21 25.47
N TYR A 289 20.63 16.64 24.57
CA TYR A 289 22.09 16.49 24.76
C TYR A 289 22.76 17.83 25.05
N ARG A 290 22.45 18.86 24.26
CA ARG A 290 23.00 20.20 24.50
C ARG A 290 22.59 20.75 25.87
N THR A 291 21.34 20.58 26.28
CA THR A 291 20.89 21.02 27.62
C THR A 291 21.56 20.24 28.77
N ALA A 292 21.92 18.98 28.54
CA ALA A 292 22.66 18.15 29.48
C ALA A 292 24.19 18.38 29.44
N GLY A 293 24.68 19.30 28.60
CA GLY A 293 26.11 19.61 28.47
C GLY A 293 26.90 18.62 27.60
N ILE A 294 26.24 17.78 26.81
CA ILE A 294 26.86 16.78 25.93
C ILE A 294 27.20 17.42 24.58
N THR A 295 28.47 17.35 24.21
CA THR A 295 29.00 17.97 22.98
C THR A 295 29.49 16.97 21.94
N ASN A 296 29.58 15.68 22.28
CA ASN A 296 30.08 14.64 21.39
C ASN A 296 29.19 13.38 21.42
N PHE A 297 29.16 12.64 20.30
CA PHE A 297 28.30 11.45 20.17
C PHE A 297 28.76 10.26 21.04
N CYS A 298 30.05 10.18 21.37
CA CYS A 298 30.56 9.14 22.27
C CYS A 298 29.98 9.30 23.68
N SER A 299 29.96 10.52 24.22
CA SER A 299 29.36 10.81 25.52
C SER A 299 27.83 10.74 25.48
N ALA A 300 27.19 11.00 24.34
CA ALA A 300 25.76 10.79 24.15
C ALA A 300 25.34 9.32 24.36
N ARG A 301 26.13 8.34 23.89
CA ARG A 301 25.85 6.92 24.14
C ARG A 301 25.88 6.58 25.64
N THR A 302 26.89 7.09 26.36
CA THR A 302 27.00 6.89 27.82
C THR A 302 25.84 7.57 28.55
N TYR A 303 25.47 8.78 28.12
CA TYR A 303 24.32 9.49 28.68
C TYR A 303 23.01 8.74 28.46
N ASP A 304 22.73 8.25 27.25
CA ASP A 304 21.53 7.47 26.96
C ASP A 304 21.45 6.23 27.86
N HIS A 305 22.56 5.52 28.04
CA HIS A 305 22.63 4.35 28.92
C HIS A 305 22.32 4.74 30.37
N LEU A 306 23.00 5.75 30.91
CA LEU A 306 22.78 6.21 32.29
C LEU A 306 21.38 6.80 32.50
N LYS A 307 20.83 7.49 31.50
CA LYS A 307 19.46 8.03 31.51
C LYS A 307 18.45 6.90 31.55
N LYS A 308 18.61 5.87 30.70
CA LYS A 308 17.77 4.67 30.71
C LYS A 308 17.81 3.97 32.07
N THR A 309 19.01 3.72 32.62
CA THR A 309 19.16 3.12 33.95
C THR A 309 18.48 3.97 35.03
N ARG A 310 18.60 5.30 34.98
CA ARG A 310 17.94 6.21 35.92
C ARG A 310 16.42 6.16 35.80
N GLU A 311 15.88 6.08 34.58
CA GLU A 311 14.44 5.94 34.33
C GLU A 311 13.90 4.60 34.83
N GLU A 312 14.62 3.50 34.59
CA GLU A 312 14.30 2.17 35.12
C GLU A 312 14.30 2.17 36.66
N GLU A 313 15.32 2.75 37.29
CA GLU A 313 15.38 2.90 38.75
C GLU A 313 14.26 3.80 39.30
N ARG A 314 13.89 4.87 38.58
CA ARG A 314 12.76 5.73 38.96
C ARG A 314 11.43 4.95 38.90
N LEU A 315 11.23 4.14 37.87
CA LEU A 315 10.06 3.27 37.73
C LEU A 315 10.01 2.26 38.90
N LYS A 316 11.13 1.64 39.26
CA LYS A 316 11.22 0.77 40.45
C LYS A 316 10.91 1.50 41.75
N ARG A 317 11.35 2.76 41.92
CA ARG A 317 11.00 3.57 43.09
C ARG A 317 9.52 3.90 43.16
N THR A 318 8.86 4.15 42.02
CA THR A 318 7.40 4.30 42.02
C THR A 318 6.69 3.01 42.43
N MET A 319 7.23 1.84 42.11
CA MET A 319 6.71 0.55 42.61
C MET A 319 6.76 0.48 44.14
N LEU A 320 7.83 0.95 44.78
CA LEU A 320 7.92 1.02 46.26
C LEU A 320 6.81 1.89 46.87
N SER A 321 6.43 2.98 46.20
CA SER A 321 5.29 3.83 46.61
C SER A 321 3.95 3.10 46.46
N GLU A 322 3.78 2.27 45.43
CA GLU A 322 2.59 1.44 45.26
C GLU A 322 2.43 0.44 46.40
N VAL A 323 3.52 -0.14 46.93
CA VAL A 323 3.47 -1.04 48.11
C VAL A 323 2.85 -0.34 49.31
N LEU A 324 3.17 0.94 49.51
CA LEU A 324 2.65 1.70 50.64
C LEU A 324 1.12 1.80 50.61
N GLN A 325 0.48 1.73 49.44
CA GLN A 325 -0.98 1.71 49.31
C GLN A 325 -1.60 0.42 49.88
N TYR A 326 -0.84 -0.68 49.89
CA TYR A 326 -1.28 -1.98 50.40
C TYR A 326 -0.79 -2.26 51.83
N ILE A 327 -0.07 -1.34 52.46
CA ILE A 327 0.60 -1.59 53.75
C ILE A 327 -0.38 -1.92 54.89
N GLN A 328 -1.63 -1.47 54.78
CA GLN A 328 -2.69 -1.73 55.77
C GLN A 328 -3.30 -3.13 55.63
N ASP A 329 -3.24 -3.74 54.44
CA ASP A 329 -3.73 -5.09 54.17
C ASP A 329 -2.54 -6.03 53.96
N SER A 330 -2.19 -6.77 55.01
CA SER A 330 -1.07 -7.72 55.00
C SER A 330 -1.17 -8.73 53.85
N SER A 331 -2.38 -9.15 53.47
CA SER A 331 -2.59 -10.13 52.40
C SER A 331 -2.35 -9.53 51.01
N ALA A 332 -2.86 -8.33 50.77
CA ALA A 332 -2.68 -7.61 49.51
C ALA A 332 -1.20 -7.21 49.31
N CYS A 333 -0.54 -6.75 50.38
CA CYS A 333 0.88 -6.42 50.36
C CYS A 333 1.75 -7.64 50.00
N GLN A 334 1.50 -8.80 50.63
CA GLN A 334 2.23 -10.04 50.31
C GLN A 334 2.01 -10.50 48.86
N GLN A 335 0.79 -10.40 48.34
CA GLN A 335 0.49 -10.75 46.94
C GLN A 335 1.21 -9.82 45.96
N TRP A 336 1.20 -8.50 46.23
CA TRP A 336 1.93 -7.53 45.43
C TRP A 336 3.43 -7.83 45.44
N LEU A 337 4.02 -8.09 46.62
CA LEU A 337 5.46 -8.37 46.75
C LEU A 337 5.88 -9.64 46.00
N ARG A 338 5.07 -10.71 46.07
CA ARG A 338 5.33 -11.94 45.29
C ARG A 338 5.31 -11.68 43.80
N ARG A 339 4.29 -10.96 43.31
CA ARG A 339 4.18 -10.62 41.90
C ARG A 339 5.36 -9.78 41.42
N GLN A 340 5.81 -8.82 42.24
CA GLN A 340 6.96 -8.00 41.88
C GLN A 340 8.25 -8.82 41.84
N ALA A 341 8.45 -9.73 42.80
CA ALA A 341 9.57 -10.66 42.80
C ALA A 341 9.59 -11.57 41.56
N ASP A 342 8.42 -12.03 41.09
CA ASP A 342 8.31 -12.82 39.86
C ASP A 342 8.74 -12.00 38.62
N ILE A 343 8.27 -10.75 38.52
CA ILE A 343 8.64 -9.83 37.42
C ILE A 343 10.15 -9.55 37.43
N ASP A 344 10.73 -9.24 38.59
CA ASP A 344 12.16 -8.95 38.72
C ASP A 344 13.05 -10.18 38.46
N SER A 345 12.51 -11.39 38.69
CA SER A 345 13.20 -12.66 38.40
C SER A 345 13.15 -13.07 36.92
N GLY A 346 12.57 -12.24 36.05
CA GLY A 346 12.40 -12.56 34.63
C GLY A 346 11.39 -13.68 34.36
N LEU A 347 10.66 -14.12 35.39
CA LEU A 347 9.56 -15.06 35.27
C LEU A 347 8.34 -14.25 34.79
N SER A 348 8.10 -14.28 33.48
CA SER A 348 6.85 -13.75 32.93
C SER A 348 5.68 -14.43 33.66
N PRO A 349 4.81 -13.69 34.37
CA PRO A 349 3.77 -14.30 35.17
C PRO A 349 2.84 -15.08 34.24
N SER A 350 2.97 -16.41 34.25
CA SER A 350 2.16 -17.35 33.46
C SER A 350 0.71 -17.47 33.96
N ILE A 351 0.28 -16.49 34.76
CA ILE A 351 -1.10 -16.28 35.12
C ILE A 351 -1.42 -14.83 34.75
N PRO A 352 -2.28 -14.56 33.76
CA PRO A 352 -2.87 -13.25 33.59
C PRO A 352 -3.81 -13.02 34.77
N MET A 353 -3.25 -12.62 35.92
CA MET A 353 -4.00 -11.86 36.90
C MET A 353 -4.30 -10.54 36.22
N ALA A 354 -5.55 -10.42 35.81
CA ALA A 354 -6.16 -9.24 35.24
C ALA A 354 -5.41 -8.02 35.72
N SER A 355 -4.86 -7.23 34.78
CA SER A 355 -4.71 -5.82 35.11
C SER A 355 -6.07 -5.43 35.68
N ASN A 356 -6.11 -4.92 36.90
CA ASN A 356 -7.31 -4.27 37.41
C ASN A 356 -7.57 -2.93 36.69
N SER A 357 -6.98 -2.74 35.50
CA SER A 357 -7.78 -2.34 34.34
C SER A 357 -8.67 -3.51 33.91
N GLY A 358 -9.47 -4.05 34.85
CA GLY A 358 -10.52 -4.99 34.50
C GLY A 358 -11.32 -4.25 33.46
N ARG A 359 -11.48 -4.83 32.26
CA ARG A 359 -12.29 -4.28 31.17
C ARG A 359 -13.42 -3.51 31.84
N ARG A 360 -13.29 -2.18 31.93
CA ARG A 360 -14.24 -1.41 32.73
C ARG A 360 -15.56 -1.80 32.15
N SER A 361 -16.41 -2.44 32.95
CA SER A 361 -17.71 -2.88 32.46
C SER A 361 -18.30 -1.64 31.83
N ALA A 362 -18.56 -1.71 30.53
CA ALA A 362 -18.85 -0.50 29.77
C ALA A 362 -19.98 0.24 30.49
N PRO A 363 -19.90 1.57 30.62
CA PRO A 363 -20.87 2.34 31.39
C PRO A 363 -22.29 1.90 31.06
N PRO A 364 -23.19 1.81 32.06
CA PRO A 364 -24.58 1.42 31.82
C PRO A 364 -25.16 2.25 30.68
N LEU A 365 -25.87 1.59 29.76
CA LEU A 365 -26.43 2.26 28.58
C LEU A 365 -27.43 3.32 29.04
N ASN A 366 -27.18 4.60 28.73
CA ASN A 366 -28.13 5.65 29.08
C ASN A 366 -29.42 5.46 28.25
N LEU A 367 -30.54 5.26 28.95
CA LEU A 367 -31.83 4.93 28.31
C LEU A 367 -32.64 6.17 27.93
N THR A 368 -32.21 7.39 28.26
CA THR A 368 -33.00 8.60 27.96
C THR A 368 -33.19 8.80 26.44
N GLY A 369 -34.46 8.84 26.00
CA GLY A 369 -34.83 9.16 24.62
C GLY A 369 -34.85 7.98 23.62
N LEU A 370 -34.54 6.75 24.06
CA LEU A 370 -34.67 5.59 23.18
C LEU A 370 -36.14 5.13 23.07
N PRO A 371 -36.61 4.71 21.88
CA PRO A 371 -37.98 4.24 21.70
C PRO A 371 -38.23 2.93 22.46
N GLY A 372 -39.39 2.83 23.14
CA GLY A 372 -39.77 1.67 23.96
C GLY A 372 -39.31 1.73 25.40
N THR A 373 -38.61 2.80 25.82
CA THR A 373 -38.17 3.00 27.21
C THR A 373 -39.35 3.17 28.17
N GLU A 374 -40.41 3.80 27.69
CA GLU A 374 -41.68 4.02 28.39
C GLU A 374 -42.45 2.73 28.68
N LYS A 375 -42.13 1.62 28.01
CA LYS A 375 -42.77 0.31 28.18
C LYS A 375 -42.02 -0.63 29.14
N LEU A 376 -40.89 -0.19 29.70
CA LEU A 376 -40.06 -1.00 30.60
C LEU A 376 -40.33 -0.66 32.07
N ASN A 377 -40.45 -1.70 32.90
CA ASN A 377 -40.46 -1.54 34.36
C ASN A 377 -39.04 -1.21 34.88
N GLU A 378 -38.93 -0.69 36.11
CA GLU A 378 -37.65 -0.22 36.65
C GLU A 378 -36.55 -1.31 36.66
N LYS A 379 -36.91 -2.55 37.01
CA LYS A 379 -35.99 -3.70 36.94
C LYS A 379 -35.55 -4.04 35.51
N GLU A 380 -36.42 -3.82 34.52
CA GLU A 380 -36.10 -4.08 33.11
C GLU A 380 -35.21 -2.99 32.53
N LYS A 381 -35.39 -1.74 32.99
CA LYS A 381 -34.48 -0.63 32.69
C LYS A 381 -33.08 -0.94 33.22
N GLU A 382 -32.96 -1.37 34.48
CA GLU A 382 -31.67 -1.79 35.06
C GLU A 382 -31.00 -2.92 34.26
N LEU A 383 -31.78 -3.91 33.81
CA LEU A 383 -31.25 -4.98 32.96
C LEU A 383 -30.77 -4.43 31.61
N CYS A 384 -31.56 -3.60 30.94
CA CYS A 384 -31.18 -3.00 29.65
C CYS A 384 -29.93 -2.13 29.78
N GLN A 385 -29.80 -1.38 30.88
CA GLN A 385 -28.61 -0.59 31.23
C GLN A 385 -27.39 -1.48 31.41
N MET A 386 -27.47 -2.52 32.26
CA MET A 386 -26.34 -3.40 32.57
C MET A 386 -25.93 -4.31 31.42
N VAL A 387 -26.88 -4.81 30.63
CA VAL A 387 -26.64 -5.71 29.49
C VAL A 387 -26.34 -4.91 28.21
N ARG A 388 -26.58 -3.60 28.23
CA ARG A 388 -26.46 -2.68 27.10
C ARG A 388 -27.30 -3.16 25.91
N LEU A 389 -28.60 -3.26 26.14
CA LEU A 389 -29.63 -3.59 25.15
C LEU A 389 -30.53 -2.37 24.95
N VAL A 390 -30.84 -2.06 23.70
CA VAL A 390 -31.82 -1.02 23.36
C VAL A 390 -33.21 -1.54 23.77
N PRO A 391 -34.05 -0.73 24.44
CA PRO A 391 -35.37 -1.13 24.94
C PRO A 391 -36.28 -1.81 23.91
N GLY A 392 -36.38 -1.30 22.69
CA GLY A 392 -37.15 -1.94 21.61
C GLY A 392 -36.69 -3.38 21.34
N ALA A 393 -35.38 -3.60 21.20
CA ALA A 393 -34.83 -4.94 20.98
C ALA A 393 -35.06 -5.88 22.18
N TYR A 394 -34.93 -5.37 23.42
CA TYR A 394 -35.26 -6.17 24.60
C TYR A 394 -36.73 -6.60 24.62
N LEU A 395 -37.67 -5.72 24.25
CA LEU A 395 -39.10 -6.06 24.19
C LEU A 395 -39.40 -7.11 23.13
N GLU A 396 -38.74 -7.05 21.97
CA GLU A 396 -38.81 -8.09 20.93
C GLU A 396 -38.25 -9.42 21.43
N TYR A 397 -37.11 -9.40 22.11
CA TYR A 397 -36.50 -10.61 22.68
C TYR A 397 -37.35 -11.20 23.80
N LYS A 398 -37.90 -10.35 24.67
CA LYS A 398 -38.83 -10.76 25.74
C LYS A 398 -40.07 -11.41 25.15
N SER A 399 -40.69 -10.82 24.12
CA SER A 399 -41.88 -11.38 23.48
C SER A 399 -41.59 -12.70 22.76
N ALA A 400 -40.44 -12.80 22.08
CA ALA A 400 -40.01 -14.05 21.43
C ALA A 400 -39.80 -15.19 22.44
N LEU A 401 -39.12 -14.92 23.57
CA LEU A 401 -38.89 -15.94 24.60
C LEU A 401 -40.17 -16.32 25.34
N LEU A 402 -41.07 -15.37 25.62
CA LEU A 402 -42.37 -15.62 26.22
C LEU A 402 -43.26 -16.48 25.32
N ASN A 403 -43.33 -16.15 24.02
CA ASN A 403 -44.11 -16.91 23.06
C ASN A 403 -43.61 -18.34 22.94
N GLU A 404 -42.29 -18.57 22.97
CA GLU A 404 -41.76 -19.93 22.94
C GLU A 404 -42.01 -20.70 24.24
N CYS A 405 -41.86 -20.04 25.40
CA CYS A 405 -42.16 -20.65 26.70
C CYS A 405 -43.63 -21.07 26.78
N ASN A 406 -44.55 -20.24 26.30
CA ASN A 406 -45.98 -20.55 26.28
C ASN A 406 -46.31 -21.72 25.35
N LYS A 407 -45.58 -21.89 24.24
CA LYS A 407 -45.77 -23.02 23.32
C LYS A 407 -45.28 -24.35 23.91
N GLN A 408 -44.18 -24.35 24.65
CA GLN A 408 -43.52 -25.58 25.12
C GLN A 408 -43.77 -25.90 26.61
N GLY A 409 -44.43 -25.02 27.36
CA GLY A 409 -44.65 -25.15 28.82
C GLY A 409 -43.42 -24.83 29.67
N GLY A 410 -42.28 -24.57 29.03
CA GLY A 410 -41.02 -24.18 29.62
C GLY A 410 -40.01 -23.88 28.52
N LEU A 411 -38.94 -23.17 28.87
CA LEU A 411 -37.90 -22.81 27.91
C LEU A 411 -36.54 -23.23 28.47
N ARG A 412 -35.70 -23.89 27.68
CA ARG A 412 -34.30 -24.17 28.02
C ARG A 412 -33.39 -23.06 27.50
N LEU A 413 -32.29 -22.78 28.21
CA LEU A 413 -31.30 -21.78 27.78
C LEU A 413 -30.73 -22.05 26.37
N ALA A 414 -30.59 -23.31 25.97
CA ALA A 414 -30.15 -23.67 24.62
C ALA A 414 -31.15 -23.23 23.54
N GLN A 415 -32.46 -23.38 23.81
CA GLN A 415 -33.52 -22.92 22.91
C GLN A 415 -33.56 -21.39 22.85
N ALA A 416 -33.40 -20.71 24.00
CA ALA A 416 -33.32 -19.25 24.06
C ALA A 416 -32.17 -18.69 23.21
N ARG A 417 -31.00 -19.36 23.21
CA ARG A 417 -29.83 -19.00 22.38
C ARG A 417 -30.05 -19.23 20.89
N ALA A 418 -30.82 -20.25 20.52
CA ALA A 418 -31.19 -20.49 19.13
C ALA A 418 -32.22 -19.47 18.61
N LEU A 419 -33.15 -19.05 19.48
CA LEU A 419 -34.17 -18.05 19.17
C LEU A 419 -33.60 -16.64 19.03
N ILE A 420 -32.85 -16.19 20.04
CA ILE A 420 -32.25 -14.86 20.03
C ILE A 420 -30.80 -14.97 19.55
N LYS A 421 -30.57 -14.62 18.28
CA LYS A 421 -29.24 -14.58 17.64
C LYS A 421 -28.39 -13.39 18.10
N ILE A 422 -28.24 -13.20 19.42
CA ILE A 422 -27.34 -12.21 20.04
C ILE A 422 -26.22 -12.90 20.83
N ASP A 423 -25.30 -12.09 21.35
CA ASP A 423 -24.20 -12.56 22.21
C ASP A 423 -24.69 -13.50 23.32
N VAL A 424 -24.03 -14.66 23.40
CA VAL A 424 -24.41 -15.79 24.27
C VAL A 424 -24.49 -15.39 25.75
N ASN A 425 -23.69 -14.42 26.20
CA ASN A 425 -23.71 -13.92 27.56
C ASN A 425 -24.88 -12.96 27.79
N LYS A 426 -25.23 -12.13 26.79
CA LYS A 426 -26.43 -11.29 26.85
C LYS A 426 -27.70 -12.14 26.90
N THR A 427 -27.82 -13.16 26.04
CA THR A 427 -28.98 -14.06 26.04
C THR A 427 -29.16 -14.76 27.38
N ARG A 428 -28.05 -15.23 28.00
CA ARG A 428 -28.10 -15.82 29.34
C ARG A 428 -28.63 -14.84 30.39
N LYS A 429 -28.14 -13.60 30.41
CA LYS A 429 -28.60 -12.57 31.38
C LYS A 429 -30.08 -12.25 31.22
N ILE A 430 -30.59 -12.15 29.99
CA ILE A 430 -32.03 -11.94 29.73
C ILE A 430 -32.83 -13.15 30.23
N TYR A 431 -32.41 -14.37 29.87
CA TYR A 431 -33.07 -15.61 30.26
C TYR A 431 -33.13 -15.79 31.79
N ASP A 432 -32.01 -15.57 32.49
CA ASP A 432 -31.94 -15.68 33.94
C ASP A 432 -32.80 -14.60 34.64
N PHE A 433 -32.89 -13.40 34.06
CA PHE A 433 -33.77 -12.33 34.55
C PHE A 433 -35.25 -12.69 34.38
N LEU A 434 -35.64 -13.20 33.21
CA LEU A 434 -37.03 -13.58 32.93
C LEU A 434 -37.49 -14.76 33.80
N ILE A 435 -36.61 -15.70 34.12
CA ILE A 435 -36.90 -16.77 35.11
C ILE A 435 -37.07 -16.19 36.51
N ARG A 436 -36.18 -15.28 36.92
CA ARG A 436 -36.21 -14.69 38.27
C ARG A 436 -37.47 -13.87 38.53
N GLU A 437 -37.95 -13.13 37.53
CA GLU A 437 -39.18 -12.35 37.62
C GLU A 437 -40.44 -13.20 37.33
N GLY A 438 -40.29 -14.51 37.08
CA GLY A 438 -41.42 -15.43 36.88
C GLY A 438 -42.11 -15.34 35.52
N TYR A 439 -41.50 -14.67 34.53
CA TYR A 439 -42.04 -14.58 33.18
C TYR A 439 -41.89 -15.89 32.39
N ILE A 440 -40.87 -16.69 32.68
CA ILE A 440 -40.53 -17.92 31.96
C ILE A 440 -40.28 -19.04 32.97
N THR A 441 -40.84 -20.22 32.72
CA THR A 441 -40.55 -21.45 33.46
C THR A 441 -39.34 -22.17 32.87
N LYS A 442 -38.44 -22.64 33.73
CA LYS A 442 -37.26 -23.41 33.31
C LYS A 442 -37.68 -24.82 32.88
N GLY A 443 -37.49 -25.16 31.60
CA GLY A 443 -37.78 -26.49 31.02
C GLY A 443 -36.62 -27.48 31.05
#